data_AF-E2NID7-F1
#
_entry.id   AF-E2NID7-F1
#
_cell.length_a   1.000
_cell.length_b   1.000
_cell.length_c   1.000
_cell.angle_alpha   90.00
_cell.angle_beta   90.00
_cell.angle_gamma   90.00
#
_symmetry.space_group_name_H-M   'P 1'
#
loop_
_entity.id
_entity.type
_entity.pdbx_description
1 polymer ?
#
loop_
_entity_poly.entity_id
_entity_poly.type
_entity_poly.pdbx_seq_one_letter_code
_entity_poly.pdbx_strand_id
1 'polypeptide(L)'
;MIMKRTFLLLFSLFSLVSLQAENKVSLTLIPPGKITNKVDLDIRGGIVNESASQQTYQVALYWNKENKNALLYETVVTIPAGKAETVKVVIPTKDRVGKNKVIFKVANEGKAYRKTKDIEVIESDIRSIQQISGAWTGIYHWSEIEGKHWNQDIKKMTDDQWRELIRSM
;
A
#
# COMPACT_ATOMS: atom_id res chain seq x y z
N MET A 1 43.86 16.62 -20.83
CA MET A 1 42.52 16.16 -21.29
C MET A 1 42.05 14.83 -20.67
N ILE A 2 42.93 14.06 -20.00
CA ILE A 2 42.59 12.75 -19.41
C ILE A 2 41.91 12.86 -18.03
N MET A 3 42.31 13.83 -17.20
CA MET A 3 41.81 14.00 -15.81
C MET A 3 40.32 14.40 -15.70
N LYS A 4 39.76 15.05 -16.73
CA LYS A 4 38.32 15.40 -16.78
C LYS A 4 37.42 14.20 -17.06
N ARG A 5 37.91 13.18 -17.81
CA ARG A 5 37.12 11.99 -18.18
C ARG A 5 37.00 11.00 -17.02
N THR A 6 38.04 10.85 -16.21
CA THR A 6 38.02 9.99 -15.01
C THR A 6 37.09 10.53 -13.93
N PHE A 7 37.03 11.85 -13.75
CA PHE A 7 36.14 12.48 -12.77
C PHE A 7 34.65 12.32 -13.13
N LEU A 8 34.31 12.41 -14.42
CA LEU A 8 32.96 12.17 -14.93
C LEU A 8 32.51 10.70 -14.80
N LEU A 9 33.43 9.75 -15.02
CA LEU A 9 33.15 8.32 -14.83
C LEU A 9 32.88 7.97 -13.35
N LEU A 10 33.66 8.51 -12.41
CA LEU A 10 33.40 8.33 -10.97
C LEU A 10 32.06 8.93 -10.52
N PHE A 11 31.65 10.06 -11.10
CA PHE A 11 30.36 10.69 -10.78
C PHE A 11 29.18 9.86 -11.29
N SER A 12 29.29 9.24 -12.47
CA SER A 12 28.25 8.35 -13.02
C SER A 12 28.08 7.04 -12.23
N LEU A 13 29.16 6.50 -11.65
CA LEU A 13 29.09 5.30 -10.82
C LEU A 13 28.39 5.58 -9.49
N PHE A 14 28.59 6.76 -8.90
CA PHE A 14 27.93 7.17 -7.64
C PHE A 14 26.42 7.39 -7.78
N SER A 15 25.95 7.84 -8.95
CA SER A 15 24.52 8.03 -9.22
C SER A 15 23.73 6.71 -9.30
N LEU A 16 24.37 5.60 -9.72
CA LEU A 16 23.70 4.30 -9.84
C LEU A 16 23.50 3.62 -8.47
N VAL A 17 24.45 3.76 -7.54
CA VAL A 17 24.35 3.13 -6.21
C VAL A 17 23.26 3.77 -5.35
N SER A 18 23.01 5.06 -5.55
CA SER A 18 22.03 5.82 -4.73
C SER A 18 20.57 5.49 -5.08
N LEU A 19 20.30 4.98 -6.29
CA LEU A 19 18.95 4.66 -6.75
C LEU A 19 18.44 3.30 -6.24
N GLN A 20 19.34 2.43 -5.75
CA GLN A 20 19.02 1.06 -5.37
C GLN A 20 18.49 0.93 -3.92
N ALA A 21 18.55 2.00 -3.13
CA ALA A 21 18.19 1.96 -1.70
C ALA A 21 16.68 2.01 -1.42
N GLU A 22 15.85 2.44 -2.39
CA GLU A 22 14.43 2.70 -2.14
C GLU A 22 13.49 1.49 -2.20
N ASN A 23 13.95 0.34 -2.71
CA ASN A 23 13.10 -0.81 -3.05
C ASN A 23 13.04 -1.94 -2.01
N LYS A 24 13.79 -1.88 -0.90
CA LYS A 24 13.82 -2.98 0.09
C LYS A 24 12.55 -3.15 0.91
N VAL A 25 11.78 -2.07 1.07
CA VAL A 25 10.56 -2.06 1.86
C VAL A 25 9.43 -1.34 1.14
N SER A 26 8.22 -1.87 1.26
CA SER A 26 7.01 -1.28 0.69
C SER A 26 5.92 -1.16 1.75
N LEU A 27 5.02 -0.19 1.58
CA LEU A 27 3.87 0.02 2.44
C LEU A 27 2.63 0.24 1.57
N THR A 28 1.58 -0.52 1.85
CA THR A 28 0.29 -0.44 1.15
C THR A 28 -0.82 -0.29 2.18
N LEU A 29 -1.73 0.65 1.90
CA LEU A 29 -2.93 0.90 2.69
C LEU A 29 -4.13 0.56 1.82
N ILE A 30 -5.07 -0.20 2.36
CA ILE A 30 -6.27 -0.65 1.65
C ILE A 30 -7.48 -0.42 2.58
N PRO A 31 -8.45 0.42 2.18
CA PRO A 31 -8.41 1.38 1.08
C PRO A 31 -7.28 2.43 1.18
N PRO A 32 -6.78 2.99 0.06
CA PRO A 32 -5.74 4.01 0.07
C PRO A 32 -6.29 5.43 0.23
N GLY A 33 -5.48 6.34 0.78
CA GLY A 33 -5.69 7.79 0.67
C GLY A 33 -6.78 8.35 1.58
N LYS A 34 -8.06 8.05 1.30
CA LYS A 34 -9.21 8.52 2.09
C LYS A 34 -10.16 7.35 2.39
N ILE A 35 -10.61 7.26 3.63
CA ILE A 35 -11.49 6.19 4.13
C ILE A 35 -12.50 6.76 5.12
N THR A 36 -13.66 6.13 5.28
CA THR A 36 -14.61 6.51 6.34
C THR A 36 -14.27 5.83 7.65
N ASN A 37 -14.73 6.39 8.77
CA ASN A 37 -14.65 5.77 10.10
C ASN A 37 -15.55 4.54 10.29
N LYS A 38 -16.19 4.04 9.21
CA LYS A 38 -17.05 2.85 9.17
C LYS A 38 -16.39 1.67 8.44
N VAL A 39 -15.14 1.80 8.00
CA VAL A 39 -14.39 0.78 7.27
C VAL A 39 -13.02 0.58 7.92
N ASP A 40 -12.67 -0.67 8.19
CA ASP A 40 -11.36 -1.00 8.72
C ASP A 40 -10.26 -0.79 7.68
N LEU A 41 -9.07 -0.41 8.15
CA LEU A 41 -7.90 -0.18 7.32
C LEU A 41 -6.98 -1.42 7.34
N ASP A 42 -6.79 -2.05 6.20
CA ASP A 42 -5.79 -3.12 5.98
C ASP A 42 -4.45 -2.47 5.60
N ILE A 43 -3.45 -2.70 6.45
CA ILE A 43 -2.10 -2.17 6.34
C ILE A 43 -1.15 -3.32 6.05
N ARG A 44 -0.42 -3.23 4.94
CA ARG A 44 0.54 -4.25 4.52
C ARG A 44 1.93 -3.66 4.35
N GLY A 45 2.90 -4.26 5.02
CA GLY A 45 4.32 -3.93 4.90
C GLY A 45 5.06 -5.06 4.19
N GLY A 46 5.64 -4.77 3.02
CA GLY A 46 6.48 -5.73 2.28
C GLY A 46 7.95 -5.52 2.61
N ILE A 47 8.69 -6.61 2.75
CA ILE A 47 10.11 -6.61 3.08
C ILE A 47 10.81 -7.54 2.11
N VAL A 48 11.82 -7.06 1.40
CA VAL A 48 12.62 -7.86 0.46
C VAL A 48 14.02 -8.01 1.02
N ASN A 49 14.47 -9.25 1.20
CA ASN A 49 15.86 -9.56 1.51
C ASN A 49 16.65 -9.74 0.22
N GLU A 50 17.26 -8.67 -0.27
CA GLU A 50 18.12 -8.69 -1.46
C GLU A 50 19.54 -9.20 -1.19
N SER A 51 19.87 -9.56 0.05
CA SER A 51 21.21 -10.06 0.38
C SER A 51 21.40 -11.51 -0.05
N ALA A 52 22.66 -11.95 -0.11
CA ALA A 52 23.04 -13.31 -0.45
C ALA A 52 22.86 -14.31 0.72
N SER A 53 22.46 -13.86 1.90
CA SER A 53 22.26 -14.69 3.08
C SER A 53 20.89 -14.47 3.71
N GLN A 54 20.50 -15.39 4.59
CA GLN A 54 19.30 -15.20 5.40
C GLN A 54 19.50 -14.01 6.35
N GLN A 55 18.45 -13.20 6.49
CA GLN A 55 18.48 -11.97 7.30
C GLN A 55 17.29 -11.94 8.25
N THR A 56 17.50 -11.39 9.45
CA THR A 56 16.45 -11.21 10.45
C THR A 56 16.11 -9.73 10.58
N TYR A 57 14.83 -9.39 10.51
CA TYR A 57 14.34 -8.02 10.53
C TYR A 57 13.40 -7.80 11.71
N GLN A 58 13.61 -6.71 12.45
CA GLN A 58 12.65 -6.19 13.41
C GLN A 58 11.69 -5.27 12.66
N VAL A 59 10.39 -5.53 12.81
CA VAL A 59 9.35 -4.91 11.98
C VAL A 59 8.33 -4.26 12.89
N ALA A 60 7.99 -3.00 12.62
CA ALA A 60 6.97 -2.29 13.37
C ALA A 60 6.12 -1.37 12.48
N LEU A 61 4.83 -1.29 12.80
CA LEU A 61 3.87 -0.36 12.23
C LEU A 61 3.39 0.61 13.30
N TYR A 62 3.37 1.90 12.97
CA TYR A 62 2.96 2.96 13.88
C TYR A 62 1.89 3.86 13.27
N TRP A 63 1.06 4.45 14.13
CA TRP A 63 0.10 5.48 13.81
C TRP A 63 0.62 6.87 14.22
N ASN A 64 0.79 7.76 13.24
CA ASN A 64 1.26 9.15 13.35
C ASN A 64 2.70 9.35 13.86
N LYS A 65 3.16 8.61 14.88
CA LYS A 65 4.47 8.82 15.53
C LYS A 65 5.15 7.49 15.88
N GLU A 66 6.47 7.43 15.78
CA GLU A 66 7.27 6.26 16.21
C GLU A 66 7.44 6.23 17.75
N ASN A 67 6.43 5.79 18.49
CA ASN A 67 6.52 5.56 19.94
C ASN A 67 5.59 4.43 20.38
N LYS A 68 5.73 3.98 21.63
CA LYS A 68 4.97 2.84 22.18
C LYS A 68 3.46 3.05 22.17
N ASN A 69 2.98 4.26 22.44
CA ASN A 69 1.53 4.57 22.48
C ASN A 69 0.90 4.58 21.08
N ALA A 70 1.72 4.73 20.05
CA ALA A 70 1.32 4.76 18.65
C ALA A 70 1.58 3.43 17.93
N LEU A 71 2.09 2.41 18.62
CA LEU A 71 2.41 1.12 18.02
C LEU A 71 1.13 0.35 17.65
N LEU A 72 1.05 -0.08 16.40
CA LEU A 72 -0.06 -0.88 15.87
C LEU A 72 0.29 -2.36 15.80
N TYR A 73 1.54 -2.67 15.47
CA TYR A 73 2.02 -4.04 15.28
C TYR A 73 3.54 -4.06 15.40
N GLU A 74 4.08 -5.09 16.03
CA GLU A 74 5.52 -5.35 16.12
C GLU A 74 5.79 -6.85 16.00
N THR A 75 6.81 -7.22 15.24
CA THR A 75 7.24 -8.61 15.08
C THR A 75 8.70 -8.70 14.65
N VAL A 76 9.23 -9.91 14.65
CA VAL A 76 10.52 -10.25 14.05
C VAL A 76 10.28 -11.25 12.93
N VAL A 77 10.84 -10.98 11.75
CA VAL A 77 10.75 -11.87 10.59
C VAL A 77 12.14 -12.29 10.12
N THR A 78 12.28 -13.57 9.79
CA THR A 78 13.52 -14.12 9.25
C THR A 78 13.28 -14.50 7.80
N ILE A 79 13.99 -13.85 6.87
CA ILE A 79 13.73 -13.94 5.44
C ILE A 79 14.96 -14.54 4.75
N PRO A 80 14.84 -15.67 4.02
CA PRO A 80 15.93 -16.25 3.25
C PRO A 80 16.49 -15.29 2.19
N ALA A 81 17.69 -15.58 1.69
CA ALA A 81 18.34 -14.80 0.63
C ALA A 81 17.46 -14.69 -0.62
N GLY A 82 17.33 -13.49 -1.16
CA GLY A 82 16.53 -13.21 -2.37
C GLY A 82 15.02 -13.41 -2.22
N LYS A 83 14.50 -13.59 -0.99
CA LYS A 83 13.07 -13.76 -0.72
C LYS A 83 12.44 -12.49 -0.16
N ALA A 84 11.13 -12.47 -0.13
CA ALA A 84 10.35 -11.39 0.43
C ALA A 84 9.28 -11.94 1.37
N GLU A 85 8.92 -11.15 2.36
CA GLU A 85 7.87 -11.44 3.35
C GLU A 85 6.91 -10.25 3.42
N THR A 86 5.66 -10.50 3.81
CA THR A 86 4.66 -9.46 4.02
C THR A 86 4.09 -9.56 5.42
N VAL A 87 4.11 -8.45 6.16
CA VAL A 87 3.33 -8.30 7.39
C VAL A 87 2.01 -7.62 7.09
N LYS A 88 0.95 -8.04 7.79
CA LYS A 88 -0.40 -7.52 7.62
C LYS A 88 -1.04 -7.23 8.97
N VAL A 89 -1.68 -6.07 9.10
CA VAL A 89 -2.55 -5.74 10.22
C VAL A 89 -3.81 -5.04 9.71
N VAL A 90 -4.95 -5.36 10.32
CA VAL A 90 -6.23 -4.69 10.04
C VAL A 90 -6.63 -3.92 11.30
N ILE A 91 -6.91 -2.62 11.17
CA ILE A 91 -7.25 -1.76 12.30
C ILE A 91 -8.60 -1.08 12.10
N PRO A 92 -9.39 -0.89 13.17
CA PRO A 92 -10.60 -0.07 13.10
C PRO A 92 -10.24 1.41 12.95
N THR A 93 -11.07 2.13 12.20
CA THR A 93 -10.90 3.57 11.93
C THR A 93 -11.84 4.46 12.74
N LYS A 94 -12.78 3.87 13.49
CA LYS A 94 -13.83 4.55 14.27
C LYS A 94 -13.31 5.75 15.07
N ASP A 95 -12.23 5.55 15.82
CA ASP A 95 -11.67 6.56 16.73
C ASP A 95 -10.43 7.27 16.15
N ARG A 96 -10.31 7.30 14.81
CA ARG A 96 -9.12 7.79 14.10
C ARG A 96 -9.40 8.88 13.09
N VAL A 97 -10.53 9.56 13.20
CA VAL A 97 -10.96 10.65 12.32
C VAL A 97 -9.89 11.75 12.21
N GLY A 98 -9.70 12.24 10.99
CA GLY A 98 -8.75 13.29 10.64
C GLY A 98 -7.65 12.82 9.69
N LYS A 99 -6.67 13.71 9.48
CA LYS A 99 -5.47 13.42 8.68
C LYS A 99 -4.45 12.69 9.53
N ASN A 100 -4.04 11.52 9.07
CA ASN A 100 -3.13 10.65 9.77
C ASN A 100 -2.02 10.16 8.85
N LYS A 101 -1.02 9.53 9.46
CA LYS A 101 0.14 8.93 8.79
C LYS A 101 0.39 7.54 9.35
N VAL A 102 0.50 6.55 8.47
CA VAL A 102 0.98 5.20 8.83
C VAL A 102 2.47 5.15 8.56
N ILE A 103 3.23 4.65 9.53
CA ILE A 103 4.69 4.54 9.45
C ILE A 103 5.06 3.06 9.55
N PHE A 104 5.74 2.56 8.52
CA PHE A 104 6.32 1.23 8.49
C PHE A 104 7.83 1.33 8.68
N LYS A 105 8.33 0.65 9.71
CA LYS A 105 9.74 0.65 10.09
C LYS A 105 10.26 -0.78 10.09
N VAL A 106 11.42 -0.96 9.47
CA VAL A 106 12.10 -2.25 9.41
C VAL A 106 13.57 -2.03 9.77
N ALA A 107 14.07 -2.72 10.78
CA ALA A 107 15.45 -2.62 11.23
C ALA A 107 16.18 -3.95 11.14
N ASN A 108 17.45 -3.92 10.72
CA ASN A 108 18.34 -5.07 10.62
C ASN A 108 19.79 -4.58 10.75
N GLU A 109 20.60 -5.25 11.60
CA GLU A 109 22.04 -5.04 11.73
C GLU A 109 22.49 -3.56 11.77
N GLY A 110 21.81 -2.75 12.58
CA GLY A 110 22.12 -1.31 12.75
C GLY A 110 21.60 -0.39 11.64
N LYS A 111 20.98 -0.93 10.59
CA LYS A 111 20.26 -0.17 9.55
C LYS A 111 18.77 -0.14 9.84
N ALA A 112 18.12 0.98 9.52
CA ALA A 112 16.67 1.12 9.63
C ALA A 112 16.09 1.73 8.36
N TYR A 113 15.12 1.03 7.78
CA TYR A 113 14.34 1.43 6.63
C TYR A 113 12.95 1.92 7.07
N ARG A 114 12.45 2.94 6.38
CA ARG A 114 11.14 3.54 6.69
C ARG A 114 10.34 3.81 5.42
N LYS A 115 9.05 3.51 5.46
CA LYS A 115 8.07 4.00 4.49
C LYS A 115 6.90 4.57 5.24
N THR A 116 6.35 5.64 4.70
CA THR A 116 5.20 6.33 5.30
C THR A 116 4.14 6.55 4.26
N LYS A 117 2.87 6.42 4.65
CA LYS A 117 1.73 6.79 3.82
C LYS A 117 0.74 7.61 4.61
N ASP A 118 0.25 8.67 3.99
CA ASP A 118 -0.81 9.48 4.55
C ASP A 118 -2.17 8.82 4.31
N ILE A 119 -3.08 8.99 5.25
CA ILE A 119 -4.44 8.49 5.21
C ILE A 119 -5.36 9.48 5.91
N GLU A 120 -6.45 9.87 5.25
CA GLU A 120 -7.50 10.69 5.84
C GLU A 120 -8.69 9.81 6.21
N VAL A 121 -9.05 9.82 7.49
CA VAL A 121 -10.25 9.16 7.99
C VAL A 121 -11.33 10.22 8.13
N ILE A 122 -12.43 10.09 7.39
CA ILE A 122 -13.56 11.02 7.48
C ILE A 122 -14.66 10.46 8.37
N GLU A 123 -15.27 11.32 9.18
CA GLU A 123 -16.53 11.01 9.86
C GLU A 123 -17.64 10.85 8.81
N SER A 124 -18.42 9.79 8.91
CA SER A 124 -19.51 9.51 7.95
C SER A 124 -20.50 8.54 8.58
N ASP A 125 -21.79 8.67 8.28
CA ASP A 125 -22.80 7.69 8.72
C ASP A 125 -22.80 6.42 7.85
N ILE A 126 -22.12 6.46 6.70
CA ILE A 126 -22.07 5.36 5.73
C ILE A 126 -20.64 4.93 5.42
N ARG A 127 -20.48 3.71 4.88
CA ARG A 127 -19.16 3.14 4.54
C ARG A 127 -18.44 3.85 3.38
N SER A 128 -19.18 4.40 2.43
CA SER A 128 -18.62 5.01 1.21
C SER A 128 -18.15 6.44 1.46
N ILE A 129 -17.01 6.81 0.89
CA ILE A 129 -16.54 8.21 0.84
C ILE A 129 -17.27 9.04 -0.23
N GLN A 130 -18.16 8.43 -1.02
CA GLN A 130 -18.91 9.05 -2.13
C GLN A 130 -18.03 9.76 -3.18
N GLN A 131 -16.77 9.35 -3.27
CA GLN A 131 -15.78 9.80 -4.22
C GLN A 131 -15.12 8.58 -4.84
N ILE A 132 -14.72 8.68 -6.10
CA ILE A 132 -13.93 7.62 -6.75
C ILE A 132 -12.57 7.58 -6.06
N SER A 133 -12.23 6.45 -5.45
CA SER A 133 -10.93 6.21 -4.82
C SER A 133 -10.57 4.73 -4.81
N GLY A 134 -9.27 4.43 -4.74
CA GLY A 134 -8.76 3.07 -4.57
C GLY A 134 -8.97 2.15 -5.77
N ALA A 135 -9.30 0.89 -5.49
CA ALA A 135 -9.62 -0.11 -6.50
C ALA A 135 -11.05 0.09 -6.98
N TRP A 136 -11.20 0.48 -8.23
CA TRP A 136 -12.48 0.60 -8.92
C TRP A 136 -12.67 -0.64 -9.78
N THR A 137 -13.85 -1.23 -9.71
CA THR A 137 -14.30 -2.18 -10.73
C THR A 137 -15.20 -1.40 -11.68
N GLY A 138 -14.84 -1.43 -12.96
CA GLY A 138 -15.63 -0.82 -14.02
C GLY A 138 -16.33 -1.94 -14.79
N ILE A 139 -17.65 -1.89 -14.88
CA ILE A 139 -18.35 -2.59 -15.96
C ILE A 139 -18.18 -1.71 -17.20
N TYR A 140 -17.21 -2.05 -18.05
CA TYR A 140 -16.98 -1.34 -19.29
C TYR A 140 -17.72 -2.07 -20.42
N HIS A 141 -18.81 -1.47 -20.91
CA HIS A 141 -19.59 -1.98 -22.04
C HIS A 141 -19.37 -1.07 -23.25
N TRP A 142 -18.27 -1.25 -23.98
CA TRP A 142 -17.85 -0.31 -25.02
C TRP A 142 -18.26 -0.71 -26.44
N SER A 143 -18.75 -1.93 -26.63
CA SER A 143 -18.99 -2.50 -27.95
C SER A 143 -20.29 -3.28 -27.97
N GLU A 144 -21.21 -2.86 -28.85
CA GLU A 144 -22.43 -3.63 -29.15
C GLU A 144 -22.10 -5.02 -29.70
N ILE A 145 -20.90 -5.21 -30.28
CA ILE A 145 -20.45 -6.50 -30.82
C ILE A 145 -20.03 -7.44 -29.69
N GLU A 146 -19.26 -6.95 -28.71
CA GLU A 146 -18.82 -7.76 -27.57
C GLU A 146 -19.98 -7.99 -26.57
N GLY A 147 -20.82 -6.97 -26.41
CA GLY A 147 -21.98 -6.95 -25.53
C GLY A 147 -23.19 -7.73 -26.02
N LYS A 148 -23.20 -8.20 -27.28
CA LYS A 148 -24.38 -8.82 -27.92
C LYS A 148 -25.03 -9.96 -27.10
N HIS A 149 -24.23 -10.66 -26.30
CA HIS A 149 -24.69 -11.78 -25.48
C HIS A 149 -25.33 -11.35 -24.15
N TRP A 150 -25.09 -10.12 -23.69
CA TRP A 150 -25.52 -9.64 -22.37
C TRP A 150 -26.42 -8.42 -22.45
N ASN A 151 -26.35 -7.67 -23.55
CA ASN A 151 -27.12 -6.45 -23.82
C ASN A 151 -28.62 -6.59 -23.54
N GLN A 152 -29.21 -7.72 -23.93
CA GLN A 152 -30.65 -7.95 -23.75
C GLN A 152 -31.02 -8.17 -22.27
N ASP A 153 -30.10 -8.72 -21.49
CA ASP A 153 -30.32 -9.02 -20.08
C ASP A 153 -29.97 -7.81 -19.22
N ILE A 154 -28.88 -7.10 -19.55
CA ILE A 154 -28.51 -5.81 -18.94
C ILE A 154 -29.64 -4.79 -19.07
N LYS A 155 -30.33 -4.72 -20.23
CA LYS A 155 -31.49 -3.84 -20.44
C LYS A 155 -32.68 -4.14 -19.53
N LYS A 156 -32.77 -5.36 -19.00
CA LYS A 156 -33.89 -5.83 -18.17
C LYS A 156 -33.57 -5.80 -16.68
N MET A 157 -32.33 -5.48 -16.31
CA MET A 157 -31.94 -5.41 -14.91
C MET A 157 -32.70 -4.31 -14.17
N THR A 158 -33.28 -4.67 -13.04
CA THR A 158 -33.98 -3.74 -12.16
C THR A 158 -32.99 -2.98 -11.26
N ASP A 159 -33.44 -1.88 -10.67
CA ASP A 159 -32.63 -1.08 -9.73
C ASP A 159 -32.08 -1.91 -8.57
N ASP A 160 -32.88 -2.85 -8.03
CA ASP A 160 -32.44 -3.71 -6.94
C ASP A 160 -31.39 -4.74 -7.40
N GLN A 161 -31.52 -5.27 -8.62
CA GLN A 161 -30.52 -6.18 -9.20
C GLN A 161 -29.21 -5.45 -9.53
N TRP A 162 -29.29 -4.21 -10.02
CA TRP A 162 -28.12 -3.35 -10.19
C TRP A 162 -27.45 -3.07 -8.84
N ARG A 163 -28.25 -2.77 -7.82
CA ARG A 163 -27.76 -2.51 -6.46
C ARG A 163 -27.11 -3.75 -5.85
N GLU A 164 -27.66 -4.94 -6.09
CA GLU A 164 -27.07 -6.21 -5.68
C GLU A 164 -25.75 -6.48 -6.42
N LEU A 165 -25.71 -6.33 -7.74
CA LEU A 165 -24.48 -6.49 -8.54
C LEU A 165 -23.36 -5.59 -8.00
N ILE A 166 -23.63 -4.30 -7.80
CA ILE A 166 -22.66 -3.33 -7.27
C ILE A 166 -22.27 -3.64 -5.81
N ARG A 167 -23.16 -4.22 -4.99
CA ARG A 167 -22.84 -4.64 -3.62
C ARG A 167 -22.05 -5.95 -3.55
N SER A 168 -22.21 -6.81 -4.55
CA SER A 168 -21.50 -8.10 -4.66
C SER A 168 -20.05 -7.94 -5.14
N MET A 169 -19.74 -6.78 -5.69
CA MET A 169 -18.40 -6.32 -6.08
C MET A 169 -17.65 -5.69 -4.90
#